data_AF-A0A9Q5D0M1-F1
#
_entry.id   AF-A0A9Q5D0M1-F1
#
_cell.length_a   1.000
_cell.length_b   1.000
_cell.length_c   1.000
_cell.angle_alpha   90.00
_cell.angle_beta   90.00
_cell.angle_gamma   90.00
#
_symmetry.space_group_name_H-M   'P 1'
#
loop_
_entity.id
_entity.type
_entity.pdbx_description
1 polymer ?
#
loop_
_entity_poly.entity_id
_entity_poly.type
_entity_poly.pdbx_seq_one_letter_code
_entity_poly.pdbx_strand_id
1 'polypeptide(L)'
;MNKSYVILSDNKTAIIRKKIEEELYKTFKSGSSTYWFPLKDIKDNIPVIAFNSDYWDDDYKMQSLLNLMKCHNIKKAYTLQENSNVYVYDDYLSEVGLLEQDEEMLSYNFPYYSEQYTWDGSHDWLIYTSHEATVTFAGEWLVKAIKDEFQIDEIDIISKNKCCSNCGVVTGHFKYMRNIVYECPSCKTLFYFK
;
A
#
# COMPACT_ATOMS: atom_id res chain seq x y z
N MET A 1 1.71 23.74 5.14
CA MET A 1 0.54 24.05 4.28
C MET A 1 -0.73 23.55 4.96
N ASN A 2 -1.85 24.28 4.91
CA ASN A 2 -3.14 23.74 5.39
C ASN A 2 -3.61 22.65 4.43
N LYS A 3 -3.71 21.40 4.90
CA LYS A 3 -4.27 20.27 4.12
C LYS A 3 -5.75 20.56 3.87
N SER A 4 -6.19 20.69 2.61
CA SER A 4 -7.60 20.95 2.23
C SER A 4 -8.37 19.69 1.85
N TYR A 5 -8.52 18.77 2.80
CA TYR A 5 -9.41 17.63 2.63
C TYR A 5 -10.82 17.91 3.17
N VAL A 6 -11.81 17.23 2.61
CA VAL A 6 -13.17 17.16 3.17
C VAL A 6 -13.31 15.86 3.95
N ILE A 7 -13.64 15.96 5.24
CA ILE A 7 -14.05 14.80 6.04
C ILE A 7 -15.52 14.52 5.76
N LEU A 8 -15.84 13.29 5.37
CA LEU A 8 -17.23 12.88 5.19
C LEU A 8 -17.89 12.61 6.55
N SER A 9 -19.18 12.94 6.65
CA SER A 9 -19.97 12.63 7.85
C SER A 9 -20.07 11.12 8.08
N ASP A 10 -20.29 10.69 9.31
CA ASP A 10 -20.36 9.27 9.70
C ASP A 10 -21.30 8.44 8.81
N ASN A 11 -22.49 8.98 8.47
CA ASN A 11 -23.43 8.32 7.57
C ASN A 11 -22.86 8.13 6.15
N LYS A 12 -22.17 9.14 5.61
CA LYS A 12 -21.53 9.05 4.29
C LYS A 12 -20.32 8.12 4.33
N THR A 13 -19.52 8.19 5.39
CA THR A 13 -18.43 7.26 5.68
C THR A 13 -18.94 5.83 5.70
N ALA A 14 -20.00 5.52 6.45
CA ALA A 14 -20.55 4.18 6.55
C ALA A 14 -20.99 3.63 5.18
N ILE A 15 -21.62 4.46 4.35
CA ILE A 15 -22.02 4.08 2.98
C ILE A 15 -20.79 3.78 2.12
N ILE A 16 -19.77 4.64 2.15
CA ILE A 16 -18.55 4.46 1.33
C ILE A 16 -17.73 3.27 1.84
N ARG A 17 -17.54 3.15 3.15
CA ARG A 17 -16.88 2.01 3.80
C ARG A 17 -17.54 0.71 3.37
N LYS A 18 -18.87 0.61 3.46
CA LYS A 18 -19.61 -0.57 3.00
C LYS A 18 -19.36 -0.87 1.52
N LYS A 19 -19.37 0.14 0.66
CA LYS A 19 -19.10 -0.03 -0.79
C LYS A 19 -17.67 -0.51 -1.04
N ILE A 20 -16.69 0.09 -0.39
CA ILE A 20 -15.29 -0.33 -0.51
C ILE A 20 -15.16 -1.75 0.00
N GLU A 21 -15.70 -2.07 1.17
CA GLU A 21 -15.72 -3.44 1.69
C GLU A 21 -16.35 -4.40 0.68
N GLU A 22 -17.50 -4.07 0.09
CA GLU A 22 -18.14 -4.88 -0.96
C GLU A 22 -17.24 -5.08 -2.19
N GLU A 23 -16.59 -4.03 -2.70
CA GLU A 23 -15.64 -4.13 -3.82
C GLU A 23 -14.40 -4.95 -3.44
N LEU A 24 -13.84 -4.68 -2.26
CA LEU A 24 -12.73 -5.43 -1.68
C LEU A 24 -13.09 -6.92 -1.52
N TYR A 25 -14.30 -7.25 -1.08
CA TYR A 25 -14.78 -8.64 -1.03
C TYR A 25 -14.90 -9.30 -2.40
N LYS A 26 -15.05 -8.52 -3.49
CA LYS A 26 -14.91 -9.07 -4.85
C LYS A 26 -13.46 -9.38 -5.20
N THR A 27 -12.50 -8.81 -4.50
CA THR A 27 -11.06 -8.99 -4.73
C THR A 27 -10.38 -9.94 -3.74
N PHE A 28 -10.98 -10.22 -2.58
CA PHE A 28 -10.47 -11.17 -1.59
C PHE A 28 -11.26 -12.48 -1.58
N LYS A 29 -10.61 -13.57 -1.16
CA LYS A 29 -11.36 -14.78 -0.77
C LYS A 29 -12.06 -14.49 0.55
N SER A 30 -13.36 -14.74 0.60
CA SER A 30 -14.14 -14.59 1.83
C SER A 30 -13.57 -15.51 2.91
N GLY A 31 -13.07 -14.92 4.00
CA GLY A 31 -12.60 -15.63 5.18
C GLY A 31 -12.83 -14.78 6.42
N SER A 32 -13.07 -15.44 7.56
CA SER A 32 -13.27 -14.84 8.87
C SER A 32 -11.96 -14.26 9.43
N SER A 33 -11.44 -13.21 8.81
CA SER A 33 -10.26 -12.50 9.27
C SER A 33 -10.65 -11.42 10.29
N THR A 34 -9.87 -11.32 11.37
CA THR A 34 -9.91 -10.20 12.31
C THR A 34 -9.05 -9.02 11.85
N TYR A 35 -8.24 -9.20 10.81
CA TYR A 35 -7.44 -8.14 10.20
C TYR A 35 -8.30 -7.34 9.23
N TRP A 36 -8.10 -6.03 9.21
CA TRP A 36 -8.55 -5.25 8.09
C TRP A 36 -7.76 -5.72 6.83
N PHE A 37 -8.47 -5.87 5.71
CA PHE A 37 -7.99 -6.52 4.47
C PHE A 37 -6.71 -5.79 3.95
N PRO A 38 -5.88 -6.29 3.00
CA PRO A 38 -5.99 -7.41 2.06
C PRO A 38 -5.16 -8.67 2.39
N LEU A 39 -4.44 -8.70 3.51
CA LEU A 39 -3.20 -9.49 3.64
C LEU A 39 -3.33 -11.03 3.65
N LYS A 40 -4.54 -11.60 3.63
CA LYS A 40 -4.71 -13.07 3.72
C LYS A 40 -4.84 -13.77 2.36
N ASP A 41 -5.79 -13.37 1.52
CA ASP A 41 -6.08 -14.07 0.26
C ASP A 41 -6.65 -13.09 -0.80
N ILE A 42 -5.76 -12.43 -1.54
CA ILE A 42 -6.14 -11.70 -2.77
C ILE A 42 -6.45 -12.72 -3.87
N LYS A 43 -7.45 -12.43 -4.72
CA LYS A 43 -7.69 -13.20 -5.94
C LYS A 43 -6.52 -13.04 -6.92
N ASP A 44 -6.12 -14.15 -7.50
CA ASP A 44 -4.92 -14.30 -8.34
C ASP A 44 -4.88 -13.40 -9.59
N ASN A 45 -6.00 -12.77 -9.95
CA ASN A 45 -6.15 -11.95 -11.15
C ASN A 45 -5.87 -10.46 -10.94
N ILE A 46 -5.49 -10.04 -9.74
CA ILE A 46 -5.16 -8.64 -9.44
C ILE A 46 -3.66 -8.53 -9.23
N PRO A 47 -2.94 -7.78 -10.10
CA PRO A 47 -1.54 -7.48 -9.86
C PRO A 47 -1.37 -6.73 -8.54
N VAL A 48 -0.43 -7.20 -7.72
CA VAL A 48 -0.08 -6.59 -6.43
C VAL A 48 1.44 -6.64 -6.26
N ILE A 49 2.01 -5.58 -5.67
CA ILE A 49 3.39 -5.53 -5.20
C ILE A 49 3.41 -4.85 -3.83
N ALA A 50 4.25 -5.31 -2.91
CA ALA A 50 4.29 -4.80 -1.53
C ALA A 50 5.72 -4.54 -1.09
N PHE A 51 5.94 -3.57 -0.22
CA PHE A 51 7.27 -3.18 0.27
C PHE A 51 7.21 -2.99 1.78
N ASN A 52 8.34 -3.19 2.47
CA ASN A 52 8.45 -2.64 3.84
C ASN A 52 8.54 -1.11 3.74
N SER A 53 7.99 -0.43 4.74
CA SER A 53 8.06 1.02 4.88
C SER A 53 9.48 1.51 4.69
N ASP A 54 10.47 0.91 5.35
CA ASP A 54 11.87 1.39 5.35
C ASP A 54 12.57 1.32 3.98
N TYR A 55 12.09 0.44 3.10
CA TYR A 55 12.55 0.41 1.72
C TYR A 55 11.92 1.54 0.90
N TRP A 56 10.62 1.74 1.14
CA TRP A 56 9.81 2.67 0.39
C TRP A 56 10.00 4.12 0.82
N ASP A 57 10.27 4.35 2.10
CA ASP A 57 10.49 5.65 2.75
C ASP A 57 11.81 6.27 2.27
N ASP A 58 11.71 6.94 1.13
CA ASP A 58 12.80 7.46 0.31
C ASP A 58 12.24 8.56 -0.60
N ASP A 59 12.82 9.77 -0.52
CA ASP A 59 12.33 10.95 -1.25
C ASP A 59 12.23 10.72 -2.77
N TYR A 60 13.19 9.99 -3.36
CA TYR A 60 13.18 9.69 -4.79
C TYR A 60 11.99 8.79 -5.14
N LYS A 61 11.73 7.75 -4.35
CA LYS A 61 10.57 6.86 -4.57
C LYS A 61 9.25 7.60 -4.38
N MET A 62 9.14 8.45 -3.35
CA MET A 62 7.97 9.30 -3.14
C MET A 62 7.71 10.19 -4.35
N GLN A 63 8.73 10.93 -4.79
CA GLN A 63 8.60 11.87 -5.89
C GLN A 63 8.26 11.15 -7.20
N SER A 64 8.85 9.98 -7.42
CA SER A 64 8.57 9.13 -8.58
C SER A 64 7.14 8.64 -8.57
N LEU A 65 6.63 8.13 -7.43
CA LEU A 65 5.22 7.76 -7.30
C LEU A 65 4.29 8.95 -7.58
N LEU A 66 4.56 10.13 -7.01
CA LEU A 66 3.75 11.32 -7.29
C LEU A 66 3.74 11.69 -8.78
N ASN A 67 4.87 11.52 -9.46
CA ASN A 67 4.97 11.74 -10.90
C ASN A 67 4.17 10.69 -11.68
N LEU A 68 4.20 9.42 -11.29
CA LEU A 68 3.36 8.37 -11.88
C LEU A 68 1.87 8.70 -11.74
N MET A 69 1.44 9.09 -10.53
CA MET A 69 0.05 9.49 -10.27
C MET A 69 -0.36 10.72 -11.10
N LYS A 70 0.54 11.70 -11.28
CA LYS A 70 0.37 12.85 -12.19
C LYS A 70 0.19 12.42 -13.65
N CYS A 71 1.08 11.56 -14.14
CA CYS A 71 1.05 11.05 -15.52
C CYS A 71 -0.26 10.29 -15.82
N HIS A 72 -0.83 9.63 -14.82
CA HIS A 72 -2.13 8.95 -14.91
C HIS A 72 -3.33 9.86 -14.61
N ASN A 73 -3.14 11.18 -14.54
CA ASN A 73 -4.19 12.18 -14.32
C ASN A 73 -5.00 11.95 -13.03
N ILE A 74 -4.37 11.37 -12.01
CA ILE A 74 -4.97 11.18 -10.68
C ILE A 74 -4.98 12.52 -9.96
N LYS A 75 -6.16 13.14 -9.85
CA LYS A 75 -6.33 14.43 -9.15
C LYS A 75 -7.07 14.29 -7.83
N LYS A 76 -8.03 13.36 -7.78
CA LYS A 76 -8.88 13.14 -6.63
C LYS A 76 -8.60 11.79 -6.03
N ALA A 77 -8.49 11.72 -4.71
CA ALA A 77 -8.39 10.47 -4.00
C ALA A 77 -9.24 10.45 -2.74
N TYR A 78 -9.59 9.26 -2.34
CA TYR A 78 -10.26 8.93 -1.10
C TYR A 78 -9.26 8.19 -0.23
N THR A 79 -9.19 8.54 1.05
CA THR A 79 -8.51 7.70 2.04
C THR A 79 -9.48 7.23 3.11
N LEU A 80 -9.29 5.99 3.54
CA LEU A 80 -10.06 5.39 4.62
C LEU A 80 -9.07 4.72 5.57
N GLN A 81 -9.12 5.10 6.84
CA GLN A 81 -8.38 4.50 7.94
C GLN A 81 -9.35 3.71 8.86
N GLU A 82 -8.83 2.75 9.64
CA GLU A 82 -9.58 1.60 10.17
C GLU A 82 -10.74 2.03 11.01
N ASN A 83 -10.46 3.02 11.85
CA ASN A 83 -11.37 3.54 12.84
C ASN A 83 -11.70 5.03 12.56
N SER A 84 -11.56 5.48 11.31
CA SER A 84 -11.72 6.88 10.93
C SER A 84 -12.79 7.09 9.85
N ASN A 85 -13.16 8.37 9.68
CA ASN A 85 -13.99 8.83 8.58
C ASN A 85 -13.23 8.80 7.25
N VAL A 86 -13.96 8.79 6.13
CA VAL A 86 -13.35 8.92 4.81
C VAL A 86 -12.89 10.36 4.63
N TYR A 87 -11.64 10.51 4.18
CA TYR A 87 -11.08 11.79 3.77
C TYR A 87 -11.10 11.87 2.25
N VAL A 88 -11.54 13.01 1.71
CA VAL A 88 -11.57 13.27 0.27
C VAL A 88 -10.61 14.40 -0.05
N TYR A 89 -9.66 14.11 -0.92
CA TYR A 89 -8.66 15.05 -1.41
C TYR A 89 -9.03 15.39 -2.86
N ASP A 90 -9.38 16.65 -3.12
CA ASP A 90 -9.72 17.11 -4.47
C ASP A 90 -8.49 17.51 -5.31
N ASP A 91 -7.35 17.74 -4.64
CA ASP A 91 -6.02 17.83 -5.24
C ASP A 91 -5.02 16.93 -4.48
N TYR A 92 -5.24 15.62 -4.62
CA TYR A 92 -4.46 14.58 -3.94
C TYR A 92 -2.95 14.73 -4.13
N LEU A 93 -2.50 15.29 -5.26
CA LEU A 93 -1.08 15.41 -5.61
C LEU A 93 -0.39 16.60 -4.93
N SER A 94 -1.13 17.65 -4.59
CA SER A 94 -0.61 18.77 -3.80
C SER A 94 -0.84 18.59 -2.30
N GLU A 95 -1.85 17.79 -1.94
CA GLU A 95 -2.32 17.62 -0.56
C GLU A 95 -1.89 16.30 0.09
N VAL A 96 -1.22 15.43 -0.67
CA VAL A 96 -0.97 14.01 -0.40
C VAL A 96 -1.04 13.70 1.10
N GLY A 97 -2.14 13.07 1.51
CA GLY A 97 -2.36 12.58 2.87
C GLY A 97 -1.33 11.54 3.33
N LEU A 98 -0.37 11.22 2.46
CA LEU A 98 0.81 10.41 2.72
C LEU A 98 1.99 11.24 3.22
N LEU A 99 1.96 12.57 3.31
CA LEU A 99 3.15 13.32 3.75
C LEU A 99 2.92 13.89 5.15
N GLU A 100 3.62 13.35 6.14
CA GLU A 100 4.04 14.17 7.27
C GLU A 100 5.25 14.96 6.79
N GLN A 101 5.05 16.24 6.47
CA GLN A 101 6.17 17.18 6.40
C GLN A 101 6.64 17.38 7.85
N ASP A 102 7.57 16.55 8.31
CA ASP A 102 8.57 17.05 9.23
C ASP A 102 9.62 17.74 8.35
N GLU A 103 10.08 18.92 8.76
CA GLU A 103 10.52 20.05 7.92
C GLU A 103 11.61 19.80 6.84
N GLU A 104 12.12 18.57 6.66
CA GLU A 104 13.21 18.23 5.75
C GLU A 104 13.07 16.91 4.95
N MET A 105 12.00 16.10 5.10
CA MET A 105 11.85 14.82 4.35
C MET A 105 10.41 14.51 3.89
N LEU A 106 10.29 13.84 2.73
CA LEU A 106 9.02 13.30 2.23
C LEU A 106 8.85 11.86 2.74
N SER A 107 8.10 11.66 3.83
CA SER A 107 7.80 10.31 4.35
C SER A 107 6.32 9.97 4.22
N TYR A 108 6.00 8.67 4.09
CA TYR A 108 4.61 8.18 4.18
C TYR A 108 4.04 8.46 5.57
N ASN A 109 2.83 9.03 5.64
CA ASN A 109 2.00 9.05 6.83
C ASN A 109 1.48 7.62 7.04
N PHE A 110 2.28 6.83 7.75
CA PHE A 110 1.84 5.55 8.28
C PHE A 110 0.97 5.85 9.49
N PRO A 111 -0.37 5.64 9.42
CA PRO A 111 -1.19 5.83 10.59
C PRO A 111 -0.75 4.81 11.65
N TYR A 112 -0.10 5.29 12.71
CA TYR A 112 0.46 4.47 13.78
C TYR A 112 -0.60 3.49 14.32
N TYR A 113 -0.31 2.18 14.31
CA TYR A 113 -1.23 1.09 14.70
C TYR A 113 -2.57 1.02 13.93
N SER A 114 -2.63 1.54 12.71
CA SER A 114 -3.82 1.41 11.89
C SER A 114 -3.44 1.12 10.45
N GLU A 115 -4.41 0.62 9.70
CA GLU A 115 -4.23 0.43 8.27
C GLU A 115 -4.85 1.61 7.52
N GLN A 116 -4.61 1.73 6.23
CA GLN A 116 -5.26 2.73 5.41
C GLN A 116 -5.33 2.30 3.96
N TYR A 117 -6.45 2.63 3.33
CA TYR A 117 -6.69 2.47 1.90
C TYR A 117 -6.67 3.84 1.25
N THR A 118 -6.06 3.93 0.07
CA THR A 118 -6.09 5.12 -0.78
C THR A 118 -6.39 4.71 -2.21
N TRP A 119 -7.42 5.31 -2.80
CA TRP A 119 -7.89 5.00 -4.16
C TRP A 119 -8.61 6.22 -4.76
N ASP A 120 -8.99 6.17 -6.04
CA ASP A 120 -9.87 7.16 -6.67
C ASP A 120 -11.23 6.54 -7.08
N GLY A 121 -12.10 7.32 -7.73
CA GLY A 121 -13.41 6.81 -8.16
C GLY A 121 -13.37 5.74 -9.26
N SER A 122 -12.22 5.48 -9.90
CA SER A 122 -12.09 4.46 -10.95
C SER A 122 -12.04 3.04 -10.38
N HIS A 123 -11.44 2.88 -9.19
CA HIS A 123 -11.06 1.60 -8.60
C HIS A 123 -10.07 0.78 -9.45
N ASP A 124 -9.35 1.41 -10.39
CA ASP A 124 -8.32 0.75 -11.21
C ASP A 124 -6.96 0.61 -10.48
N TRP A 125 -6.83 1.24 -9.31
CA TRP A 125 -5.65 1.18 -8.46
C TRP A 125 -6.01 1.29 -6.98
N LEU A 126 -5.10 0.82 -6.13
CA LEU A 126 -5.18 0.96 -4.68
C LEU A 126 -3.76 1.05 -4.09
N ILE A 127 -3.59 1.95 -3.12
CA ILE A 127 -2.46 1.94 -2.19
C ILE A 127 -3.00 1.52 -0.82
N TYR A 128 -2.40 0.52 -0.22
CA TYR A 128 -2.70 0.05 1.12
C TYR A 128 -1.47 0.19 2.00
N THR A 129 -1.63 0.78 3.18
CA THR A 129 -0.57 0.84 4.20
C THR A 129 -1.02 0.05 5.42
N SER A 130 -0.20 -0.90 5.87
CA SER A 130 -0.47 -1.74 7.03
C SER A 130 0.17 -1.18 8.30
N HIS A 131 -0.44 -1.49 9.44
CA HIS A 131 0.16 -1.29 10.76
C HIS A 131 1.45 -2.13 10.98
N GLU A 132 1.68 -3.17 10.16
CA GLU A 132 2.93 -3.95 10.11
C GLU A 132 4.04 -3.26 9.32
N ALA A 133 3.92 -1.95 9.06
CA ALA A 133 4.90 -1.15 8.35
C ALA A 133 5.19 -1.69 6.93
N THR A 134 4.12 -2.05 6.21
CA THR A 134 4.18 -2.40 4.80
C THR A 134 3.31 -1.48 3.96
N VAL A 135 3.74 -1.21 2.73
CA VAL A 135 2.97 -0.49 1.72
C VAL A 135 2.73 -1.42 0.54
N THR A 136 1.48 -1.56 0.15
CA THR A 136 1.04 -2.42 -0.95
C THR A 136 0.43 -1.57 -2.04
N PHE A 137 0.84 -1.84 -3.28
CA PHE A 137 0.28 -1.27 -4.49
C PHE A 137 -0.47 -2.35 -5.24
N ALA A 138 -1.68 -2.03 -5.66
CA ALA A 138 -2.51 -2.92 -6.46
C ALA A 138 -3.10 -2.18 -7.66
N GLY A 139 -3.42 -2.95 -8.70
CA GLY A 139 -3.94 -2.45 -9.97
C GLY A 139 -2.92 -2.57 -11.10
N GLU A 140 -3.40 -2.93 -12.30
CA GLU A 140 -2.53 -3.32 -13.42
C GLU A 140 -1.55 -2.22 -13.82
N TRP A 141 -2.05 -0.99 -14.01
CA TRP A 141 -1.20 0.11 -14.46
C TRP A 141 -0.22 0.54 -13.36
N LEU A 142 -0.66 0.60 -12.10
CA LEU A 142 0.16 1.11 -10.99
C LEU A 142 1.30 0.14 -10.67
N VAL A 143 0.99 -1.16 -10.60
CA VAL A 143 2.00 -2.20 -10.39
C VAL A 143 2.98 -2.22 -11.56
N LYS A 144 2.50 -2.15 -12.81
CA LYS A 144 3.38 -2.10 -13.97
C LYS A 144 4.31 -0.88 -13.94
N ALA A 145 3.77 0.31 -13.65
CA ALA A 145 4.55 1.54 -13.59
C ALA A 145 5.63 1.51 -12.50
N ILE A 146 5.32 0.97 -11.32
CA ILE A 146 6.29 0.79 -10.22
C ILE A 146 7.38 -0.20 -10.63
N LYS A 147 7.01 -1.33 -11.24
CA LYS A 147 7.98 -2.32 -11.71
C LYS A 147 8.93 -1.75 -12.76
N ASP A 148 8.40 -1.00 -13.72
CA ASP A 148 9.19 -0.38 -14.78
C ASP A 148 10.13 0.70 -14.23
N GLU A 149 9.65 1.57 -13.34
CA GLU A 149 10.43 2.68 -12.75
C GLU A 149 11.59 2.17 -11.87
N PHE A 150 11.35 1.11 -11.08
CA PHE A 150 12.32 0.62 -10.10
C PHE A 150 13.00 -0.70 -10.51
N GLN A 151 12.77 -1.18 -11.73
CA GLN A 151 13.32 -2.42 -12.28
C GLN A 151 13.04 -3.65 -11.40
N ILE A 152 11.78 -3.87 -11.06
CA ILE A 152 11.34 -4.97 -10.17
C ILE A 152 10.55 -6.01 -10.98
N ASP A 153 11.05 -7.25 -11.01
CA ASP A 153 10.46 -8.28 -11.90
C ASP A 153 9.35 -9.13 -11.22
N GLU A 154 9.41 -9.38 -9.91
CA GLU A 154 8.44 -10.25 -9.19
C GLU A 154 7.61 -9.52 -8.12
N ILE A 155 6.66 -10.22 -7.50
CA ILE A 155 6.00 -9.76 -6.27
C ILE A 155 7.02 -9.87 -5.15
N ASP A 156 7.88 -8.87 -5.05
CA ASP A 156 8.94 -8.79 -4.05
C ASP A 156 8.49 -7.92 -2.90
N ILE A 157 8.65 -8.41 -1.67
CA ILE A 157 8.77 -7.52 -0.52
C ILE A 157 10.23 -7.14 -0.39
N ILE A 158 10.50 -5.87 -0.66
CA ILE A 158 11.84 -5.32 -0.54
C ILE A 158 12.03 -4.76 0.88
N SER A 159 13.13 -5.13 1.54
CA SER A 159 13.45 -4.74 2.90
C SER A 159 14.92 -4.31 3.00
N LYS A 160 15.22 -3.22 3.70
CA LYS A 160 16.59 -2.98 4.13
C LYS A 160 16.89 -3.91 5.32
N ASN A 161 18.01 -4.62 5.29
CA ASN A 161 18.60 -5.32 6.44
C ASN A 161 17.86 -6.56 7.01
N LYS A 162 16.90 -7.19 6.31
CA LYS A 162 16.37 -8.48 6.79
C LYS A 162 17.21 -9.66 6.30
N CYS A 163 17.47 -10.60 7.21
CA CYS A 163 18.20 -11.82 6.94
C CYS A 163 17.24 -13.02 6.88
N CYS A 164 17.54 -13.99 6.01
CA CYS A 164 16.85 -15.26 6.04
C CYS A 164 17.21 -16.00 7.34
N SER A 165 16.19 -16.41 8.11
CA SER A 165 16.38 -17.15 9.36
C SER A 165 17.03 -18.53 9.18
N ASN A 166 17.00 -19.08 7.96
CA ASN A 166 17.60 -20.38 7.65
C ASN A 166 19.06 -20.26 7.17
N CYS A 167 19.33 -19.43 6.16
CA CYS A 167 20.67 -19.34 5.55
C CYS A 167 21.47 -18.10 5.96
N GLY A 168 20.91 -17.19 6.75
CA GLY A 168 21.57 -15.97 7.22
C GLY A 168 21.81 -14.91 6.14
N VAL A 169 21.44 -15.17 4.88
CA VAL A 169 21.63 -14.22 3.78
C VAL A 169 20.80 -12.97 4.04
N VAL A 170 21.48 -11.83 4.13
CA VAL A 170 20.86 -10.50 4.08
C VAL A 170 20.57 -10.21 2.62
N THR A 171 19.31 -10.10 2.27
CA THR A 171 18.89 -9.75 0.91
C THR A 171 17.85 -8.64 0.99
N GLY A 172 17.96 -7.70 0.07
CA GLY A 172 16.93 -6.69 -0.13
C GLY A 172 15.62 -7.32 -0.60
N HIS A 173 15.71 -8.40 -1.37
CA HIS A 173 14.62 -8.97 -2.15
C HIS A 173 14.17 -10.28 -1.53
N PHE A 174 12.89 -10.36 -1.17
CA PHE A 174 12.23 -11.60 -0.79
C PHE A 174 10.97 -11.75 -1.62
N LYS A 175 10.78 -12.93 -2.21
CA LYS A 175 9.55 -13.22 -2.93
C LYS A 175 8.43 -13.36 -1.90
N TYR A 176 7.41 -12.51 -2.01
CA TYR A 176 6.22 -12.64 -1.20
C TYR A 176 5.40 -13.83 -1.67
N MET A 177 5.15 -14.74 -0.74
CA MET A 177 4.22 -15.84 -0.86
C MET A 177 3.01 -15.52 0.02
N ARG A 178 1.80 -15.72 -0.51
CA ARG A 178 0.53 -15.42 0.17
C ARG A 178 0.54 -15.86 1.65
N ASN A 179 -0.11 -15.10 2.53
CA ASN A 179 -0.14 -15.27 4.00
C ASN A 179 1.11 -14.79 4.77
N ILE A 180 1.76 -13.70 4.32
CA ILE A 180 2.94 -13.12 5.02
C ILE A 180 4.09 -14.15 5.11
N VAL A 181 4.15 -15.05 4.13
CA VAL A 181 5.22 -16.03 3.98
C VAL A 181 6.22 -15.47 2.98
N TYR A 182 7.49 -15.56 3.29
CA TYR A 182 8.57 -15.06 2.45
C TYR A 182 9.39 -16.22 1.95
N GLU A 183 9.67 -16.27 0.66
CA GLU A 183 10.64 -17.21 0.11
C GLU A 183 12.00 -16.52 0.00
N CYS A 184 13.03 -17.11 0.62
CA CYS A 184 14.39 -16.63 0.45
C CYS A 184 14.87 -16.89 -0.99
N PRO A 185 15.36 -15.89 -1.73
CA PRO A 185 15.83 -16.09 -3.10
C PRO A 185 17.03 -17.05 -3.17
N SER A 186 17.84 -17.10 -2.12
CA SER A 186 19.06 -17.92 -2.06
C SER A 186 18.77 -19.39 -1.72
N CYS A 187 18.04 -19.66 -0.63
CA CYS A 187 17.83 -21.04 -0.15
C CYS A 187 16.41 -21.58 -0.36
N LYS A 188 15.52 -20.80 -0.97
CA LYS A 188 14.11 -21.14 -1.25
C LYS A 188 13.29 -21.56 -0.02
N THR A 189 13.79 -21.23 1.17
CA THR A 189 13.09 -21.52 2.42
C THR A 189 11.96 -20.51 2.60
N LEU A 190 10.80 -21.03 2.99
CA LEU A 190 9.65 -20.23 3.41
C LEU A 190 9.79 -19.85 4.88
N PHE A 191 9.61 -18.57 5.20
CA PHE A 191 9.73 -18.09 6.57
C PHE A 191 8.84 -16.86 6.79
N TYR A 192 8.62 -16.48 8.03
CA TYR A 192 7.89 -15.27 8.42
C TYR A 192 8.88 -14.24 8.94
N PHE A 193 8.75 -12.98 8.56
CA PHE A 193 9.39 -11.92 9.33
C PHE A 193 8.66 -11.82 10.68
N LYS A 194 9.44 -11.86 11.76
CA LYS A 194 8.95 -11.50 13.09
C LYS A 194 8.91 -9.99 13.24
#